data_AF-A1ATJ9-F1
#
_entry.id   AF-A1ATJ9-F1
#
_cell.length_a   1.000
_cell.length_b   1.000
_cell.length_c   1.000
_cell.angle_alpha   90.00
_cell.angle_beta   90.00
_cell.angle_gamma   90.00
#
_symmetry.space_group_name_H-M   'P 1'
#
loop_
_entity.id
_entity.type
_entity.pdbx_description
1 polymer ?
#
loop_
_entity_poly.entity_id
_entity_poly.type
_entity_poly.pdbx_seq_one_letter_code
_entity_poly.pdbx_strand_id
1 'polypeptide(L)'
;MPRLLLSYLTFPGIIVHEFAHAWACRRLGIPVERVCYLRLGNPMGYVLHARPASVVRHILIVLAPFFVSSAVALAASLGAALLARSRLPPESRDAASILALWFAFSAGLHAFPSSGDADALRDEISSPERGLLAKALLIPVLGMLHLIRLGSRFWLDILFALAMVGLAPTLLLILTAD
;
A
#
# COMPACT_ATOMS: atom_id res chain seq x y z
N MET A 1 17.24 -6.37 9.82
CA MET A 1 18.33 -5.74 9.04
C MET A 1 18.02 -5.73 7.53
N PRO A 2 17.84 -6.87 6.82
CA PRO A 2 17.62 -6.84 5.36
C PRO A 2 16.30 -6.16 4.93
N ARG A 3 15.18 -6.41 5.63
CA ARG A 3 13.90 -5.76 5.31
C ARG A 3 13.93 -4.25 5.51
N LEU A 4 14.66 -3.74 6.51
CA LEU A 4 14.79 -2.30 6.75
C LEU A 4 15.53 -1.61 5.59
N LEU A 5 16.63 -2.21 5.13
CA LEU A 5 17.36 -1.71 3.96
C LEU A 5 16.47 -1.71 2.71
N LEU A 6 15.77 -2.83 2.47
CA LEU A 6 14.82 -2.93 1.36
C LEU A 6 13.76 -1.84 1.43
N SER A 7 13.20 -1.56 2.61
CA SER A 7 12.21 -0.51 2.79
C SER A 7 12.75 0.89 2.47
N TYR A 8 14.00 1.20 2.83
CA TYR A 8 14.61 2.47 2.43
C TYR A 8 14.91 2.54 0.93
N LEU A 9 15.33 1.44 0.30
CA LEU A 9 15.53 1.38 -1.16
C LEU A 9 14.21 1.50 -1.94
N THR A 10 13.08 1.22 -1.29
CA THR A 10 11.72 1.28 -1.85
C THR A 10 10.86 2.33 -1.13
N PHE A 11 11.50 3.36 -0.57
CA PHE A 11 10.83 4.40 0.21
C PHE A 11 9.66 5.10 -0.49
N PRO A 12 9.60 5.24 -1.85
CA PRO A 12 8.44 5.86 -2.46
C PRO A 12 7.15 5.08 -2.17
N GLY A 13 7.24 3.77 -1.97
CA GLY A 13 6.09 2.96 -1.57
C GLY A 13 5.56 3.32 -0.19
N ILE A 14 6.44 3.63 0.76
CA ILE A 14 6.06 4.12 2.11
C ILE A 14 5.30 5.44 1.98
N ILE A 15 5.79 6.36 1.14
CA ILE A 15 5.13 7.64 0.91
C ILE A 15 3.73 7.43 0.32
N VAL A 16 3.59 6.57 -0.68
CA VAL A 16 2.30 6.24 -1.30
C VAL A 16 1.33 5.61 -0.30
N HIS A 17 1.83 4.72 0.56
CA HIS A 17 1.06 4.07 1.62
C HIS A 17 0.47 5.10 2.60
N GLU A 18 1.34 5.94 3.19
CA GLU A 18 0.90 6.96 4.15
C GLU A 18 0.04 8.04 3.47
N PHE A 19 0.29 8.33 2.20
CA PHE A 19 -0.58 9.18 1.40
C PHE A 19 -1.98 8.60 1.24
N ALA A 20 -2.09 7.32 0.88
CA ALA A 20 -3.37 6.65 0.74
C ALA A 20 -4.15 6.64 2.06
N HIS A 21 -3.47 6.38 3.17
CA HIS A 21 -4.06 6.41 4.50
C HIS A 21 -4.60 7.81 4.84
N ALA A 22 -3.76 8.85 4.70
CA ALA A 22 -4.15 10.23 4.99
C ALA A 22 -5.27 10.71 4.04
N TRP A 23 -5.20 10.31 2.76
CA TRP A 23 -6.22 10.60 1.76
C TRP A 23 -7.57 10.00 2.15
N ALA A 24 -7.60 8.74 2.58
CA ALA A 24 -8.82 8.08 3.03
C ALA A 24 -9.42 8.76 4.27
N CYS A 25 -8.58 9.11 5.27
CA CYS A 25 -9.04 9.86 6.45
C CYS A 25 -9.74 11.17 6.02
N ARG A 26 -9.09 11.98 5.17
CA ARG A 26 -9.65 13.25 4.69
C ARG A 26 -10.94 13.06 3.90
N ARG A 27 -11.00 12.06 3.01
CA ARG A 27 -12.20 11.76 2.20
C ARG A 27 -13.38 11.29 3.05
N LEU A 28 -13.12 10.65 4.19
CA LEU A 28 -14.14 10.19 5.13
C LEU A 28 -14.48 11.22 6.22
N GLY A 29 -13.91 12.42 6.13
CA GLY A 29 -14.13 13.51 7.09
C GLY A 29 -13.54 13.24 8.47
N ILE A 30 -12.46 12.45 8.54
CA ILE A 30 -11.77 12.11 9.78
C ILE A 30 -10.59 13.08 9.95
N PRO A 31 -10.57 13.91 11.01
CA PRO A 31 -9.48 14.84 11.27
C PRO A 31 -8.13 14.13 11.33
N VAL A 32 -7.17 14.63 10.56
CA VAL A 32 -5.79 14.17 10.57
C VAL A 32 -4.96 15.16 11.38
N GLU A 33 -4.39 14.70 12.48
CA GLU A 33 -3.62 15.53 13.41
C GLU A 33 -2.18 15.71 12.92
N ARG A 34 -1.58 14.63 12.40
CA ARG A 34 -0.20 14.63 11.91
C ARG A 34 -0.01 13.59 10.82
N VAL A 35 0.75 13.94 9.80
CA VAL A 35 1.23 12.99 8.79
C VAL A 35 2.75 13.08 8.70
N CYS A 36 3.40 11.94 8.70
CA CYS A 36 4.81 11.78 8.42
C CYS A 36 4.97 10.78 7.28
N TYR A 37 5.21 11.28 6.06
CA TYR A 37 5.30 10.44 4.86
C TYR A 37 6.57 9.59 4.82
N LEU A 38 7.66 10.08 5.43
CA LEU A 38 8.90 9.34 5.56
C LEU A 38 9.73 9.89 6.71
N ARG A 39 10.28 9.01 7.54
CA ARG A 39 11.30 9.32 8.54
C ARG A 39 12.26 8.16 8.70
N LEU A 40 13.45 8.46 9.21
CA LEU A 40 14.35 7.43 9.68
C LEU A 40 13.83 6.85 11.00
N GLY A 41 13.78 5.52 11.11
CA GLY A 41 13.38 4.81 12.32
C GLY A 41 12.21 3.85 12.11
N ASN A 42 11.51 3.51 13.18
CA ASN A 42 10.35 2.63 13.16
C ASN A 42 9.19 3.25 13.96
N PRO A 43 8.01 3.50 13.36
CA PRO A 43 7.70 3.30 11.95
C PRO A 43 8.38 4.33 11.03
N MET A 44 8.62 3.95 9.77
CA MET A 44 9.22 4.80 8.73
C MET A 44 8.26 5.83 8.14
N GLY A 45 6.96 5.67 8.39
CA GLY A 45 5.89 6.61 8.06
C GLY A 45 4.75 6.43 9.06
N TYR A 46 3.89 7.43 9.21
CA TYR A 46 2.67 7.29 10.02
C TYR A 46 1.65 8.41 9.73
N VAL A 47 0.37 8.09 9.97
CA VAL A 47 -0.75 9.04 10.01
C VAL A 47 -1.42 8.98 11.38
N LEU A 48 -1.41 10.09 12.12
CA LEU A 48 -2.21 10.26 13.33
C LEU A 48 -3.53 10.93 12.97
N HIS A 49 -4.64 10.31 13.34
CA HIS A 49 -5.98 10.80 13.05
C HIS A 49 -6.93 10.50 14.21
N ALA A 50 -8.02 11.26 14.26
CA ALA A 50 -9.07 11.05 15.25
C ALA A 50 -9.74 9.68 15.09
N ARG A 51 -10.34 9.17 16.18
CA ARG A 51 -11.05 7.90 16.17
C ARG A 51 -12.23 7.93 15.18
N PRO A 52 -12.35 6.96 14.25
CA PRO A 52 -13.47 6.92 13.31
C PRO A 52 -14.82 6.68 14.02
N ALA A 53 -15.83 7.49 13.69
CA ALA A 53 -17.17 7.39 14.27
C ALA A 53 -17.90 6.07 13.95
N SER A 54 -17.51 5.36 12.87
CA SER A 54 -18.13 4.09 12.48
C SER A 54 -17.09 3.03 12.13
N VAL A 55 -17.47 1.76 12.32
CA VAL A 55 -16.67 0.58 11.97
C VAL A 55 -16.29 0.58 10.50
N VAL A 56 -17.25 0.90 9.63
CA VAL A 56 -17.04 0.93 8.18
C VAL A 56 -15.95 1.94 7.81
N ARG A 57 -15.96 3.13 8.41
CA ARG A 57 -14.90 4.13 8.15
C ARG A 57 -13.54 3.64 8.61
N HIS A 58 -13.47 2.98 9.76
CA HIS A 58 -12.22 2.39 10.26
C HIS A 58 -11.67 1.35 9.27
N ILE A 59 -12.52 0.41 8.81
CA ILE A 59 -12.13 -0.61 7.82
C ILE A 59 -11.66 0.03 6.52
N LEU A 60 -12.39 1.04 6.01
CA LEU A 60 -12.02 1.72 4.77
C LEU A 60 -10.66 2.44 4.86
N ILE A 61 -10.35 3.06 6.00
CA ILE A 61 -9.05 3.69 6.23
C ILE A 61 -7.93 2.65 6.18
N VAL A 62 -8.10 1.56 6.93
CA VAL A 62 -7.09 0.49 7.04
C VAL A 62 -6.84 -0.21 5.71
N LEU A 63 -7.88 -0.37 4.88
CA LEU A 63 -7.75 -1.02 3.57
C LEU A 63 -7.34 -0.06 2.45
N ALA A 64 -7.46 1.26 2.63
CA ALA A 64 -7.13 2.22 1.59
C ALA A 64 -5.69 2.14 1.09
N PRO A 65 -4.65 2.00 1.95
CA PRO A 65 -3.28 1.82 1.49
C PRO A 65 -3.11 0.65 0.54
N PHE A 66 -3.79 -0.47 0.78
CA PHE A 66 -3.75 -1.63 -0.10
C PHE A 66 -4.28 -1.31 -1.50
N PHE A 67 -5.50 -0.78 -1.59
CA PHE A 67 -6.11 -0.52 -2.88
C PHE A 67 -5.42 0.60 -3.65
N VAL A 68 -5.09 1.71 -2.99
CA VAL A 68 -4.47 2.86 -3.64
C VAL A 68 -3.03 2.54 -4.06
N SER A 69 -2.23 1.92 -3.20
CA SER A 69 -0.85 1.57 -3.56
C SER A 69 -0.79 0.53 -4.67
N SER A 70 -1.72 -0.43 -4.70
CA SER A 70 -1.85 -1.39 -5.80
C SER A 70 -2.24 -0.71 -7.10
N ALA A 71 -3.20 0.23 -7.07
CA ALA A 71 -3.58 1.01 -8.25
C ALA A 71 -2.41 1.86 -8.78
N VAL A 72 -1.64 2.49 -7.89
CA VAL A 72 -0.44 3.24 -8.25
C VAL A 72 0.64 2.31 -8.83
N ALA A 73 0.84 1.13 -8.25
CA ALA A 73 1.79 0.14 -8.76
C ALA A 73 1.42 -0.31 -10.17
N LEU A 74 0.14 -0.61 -10.42
CA LEU A 74 -0.35 -0.99 -11.75
C LEU A 74 -0.24 0.16 -12.75
N ALA A 75 -0.59 1.38 -12.36
CA ALA A 75 -0.47 2.54 -13.23
C ALA A 75 0.99 2.82 -13.61
N ALA A 76 1.92 2.70 -12.66
CA ALA A 76 3.35 2.85 -12.91
C ALA A 76 3.92 1.72 -13.78
N SER A 77 3.50 0.47 -13.55
CA SER A 77 3.85 -0.68 -14.39
C SER A 77 3.34 -0.51 -15.83
N LEU A 78 2.09 -0.07 -16.01
CA LEU A 78 1.54 0.26 -17.31
C LEU A 78 2.32 1.41 -17.97
N GLY A 79 2.65 2.45 -17.22
CA GLY A 79 3.48 3.56 -17.68
C GLY A 79 4.85 3.08 -18.18
N ALA A 80 5.50 2.18 -17.45
CA ALA A 80 6.77 1.58 -17.87
C ALA A 80 6.63 0.81 -19.20
N ALA A 81 5.56 0.03 -19.37
CA ALA A 81 5.32 -0.71 -20.60
C ALA A 81 5.04 0.21 -21.80
N LEU A 82 4.32 1.32 -21.59
CA LEU A 82 4.09 2.33 -22.62
C LEU A 82 5.38 3.08 -22.98
N LEU A 83 6.20 3.41 -21.98
CA LEU A 83 7.52 4.03 -22.18
C LEU A 83 8.44 3.12 -23.00
N ALA A 84 8.47 1.83 -22.70
CA ALA A 84 9.27 0.85 -23.46
C ALA A 84 8.89 0.78 -24.95
N ARG A 85 7.65 1.15 -25.31
CA ARG A 85 7.15 1.23 -26.69
C ARG A 85 7.22 2.62 -27.32
N SER A 86 7.67 3.62 -26.56
CA SER A 86 7.73 5.01 -27.03
C SER A 86 8.87 5.22 -28.03
N ARG A 87 8.81 6.35 -28.74
CA ARG A 87 9.84 6.81 -29.69
C ARG A 87 10.94 7.66 -29.03
N LEU A 88 11.05 7.60 -27.70
CA LEU A 88 12.12 8.28 -26.97
C LEU A 88 13.50 7.73 -27.36
N PRO A 89 14.57 8.53 -27.22
CA PRO A 89 15.93 8.02 -27.34
C PRO A 89 16.15 6.79 -26.44
N PRO A 90 16.87 5.75 -26.89
CA PRO A 90 17.00 4.49 -26.15
C PRO A 90 17.41 4.67 -24.69
N GLU A 91 18.42 5.51 -24.43
CA GLU A 91 18.90 5.76 -23.07
C GLU A 91 17.83 6.38 -22.16
N SER A 92 17.12 7.41 -22.66
CA SER A 92 16.05 8.08 -21.90
C SER A 92 14.85 7.15 -21.68
N ARG A 93 14.52 6.35 -22.68
CA ARG A 93 13.44 5.36 -22.63
C ARG A 93 13.69 4.30 -21.57
N ASP A 94 14.90 3.74 -21.58
CA ASP A 94 15.27 2.63 -20.69
C ASP A 94 15.38 3.14 -19.25
N ALA A 95 16.00 4.31 -19.04
CA ALA A 95 16.06 4.95 -17.72
C ALA A 95 14.66 5.26 -17.16
N ALA A 96 13.77 5.84 -17.97
CA ALA A 96 12.40 6.16 -17.56
C ALA A 96 11.59 4.88 -17.25
N SER A 97 11.76 3.83 -18.04
CA SER A 97 11.09 2.54 -17.83
C SER A 97 11.58 1.88 -16.54
N ILE A 98 12.88 1.86 -16.28
CA ILE A 98 13.46 1.32 -15.04
C ILE A 98 12.97 2.11 -13.83
N LEU A 99 12.93 3.44 -13.91
CA LEU A 99 12.44 4.28 -12.82
C LEU A 99 10.96 4.00 -12.53
N ALA A 100 10.14 3.86 -13.58
CA ALA A 100 8.72 3.52 -13.44
C ALA A 100 8.52 2.12 -12.85
N LEU A 101 9.31 1.13 -13.25
CA LEU A 101 9.28 -0.23 -12.67
C LEU A 101 9.73 -0.24 -11.21
N TRP A 102 10.78 0.51 -10.86
CA TRP A 102 11.22 0.66 -9.47
C TRP A 102 10.13 1.31 -8.61
N PHE A 103 9.45 2.33 -9.12
CA PHE A 103 8.33 2.97 -8.42
C PHE A 103 7.13 2.02 -8.30
N ALA A 104 6.79 1.27 -9.36
CA ALA A 104 5.74 0.25 -9.34
C ALA A 104 6.01 -0.84 -8.30
N PHE A 105 7.24 -1.37 -8.29
CA PHE A 105 7.67 -2.35 -7.30
C PHE A 105 7.60 -1.77 -5.89
N SER A 106 8.08 -0.52 -5.69
CA SER A 106 8.05 0.14 -4.40
C SER A 106 6.61 0.29 -3.87
N ALA A 107 5.68 0.80 -4.70
CA ALA A 107 4.27 0.94 -4.32
C ALA A 107 3.62 -0.42 -4.01
N GLY A 108 3.89 -1.46 -4.82
CA GLY A 108 3.39 -2.81 -4.58
C GLY A 108 3.92 -3.44 -3.29
N LEU A 109 5.22 -3.27 -3.01
CA LEU A 109 5.88 -3.86 -1.85
C LEU A 109 5.31 -3.34 -0.53
N HIS A 110 4.95 -2.05 -0.49
CA HIS A 110 4.38 -1.40 0.68
C HIS A 110 2.86 -1.31 0.63
N ALA A 111 2.18 -2.04 -0.25
CA ALA A 111 0.72 -1.96 -0.37
C ALA A 111 0.01 -2.57 0.85
N PHE A 112 0.56 -3.62 1.46
CA PHE A 112 -0.13 -4.29 2.57
C PHE A 112 -0.21 -3.41 3.82
N PRO A 113 -1.33 -3.46 4.55
CA PRO A 113 -1.50 -2.69 5.79
C PRO A 113 -0.42 -3.03 6.83
N SER A 114 -0.05 -2.02 7.62
CA SER A 114 1.04 -2.07 8.57
C SER A 114 0.65 -2.75 9.89
N SER A 115 1.62 -2.94 10.79
CA SER A 115 1.33 -3.35 12.17
C SER A 115 0.57 -2.28 12.94
N GLY A 116 0.82 -0.99 12.66
CA GLY A 116 0.11 0.12 13.30
C GLY A 116 -1.39 0.07 13.00
N ASP A 117 -1.76 -0.28 11.78
CA ASP A 117 -3.17 -0.39 11.36
C ASP A 117 -3.89 -1.53 12.10
N ALA A 118 -3.19 -2.66 12.30
CA ALA A 118 -3.72 -3.79 13.05
C ALA A 118 -3.84 -3.49 14.55
N ASP A 119 -2.89 -2.75 15.12
CA ASP A 119 -2.93 -2.38 16.53
C ASP A 119 -4.05 -1.35 16.79
N ALA A 120 -4.25 -0.37 15.90
CA ALA A 120 -5.38 0.56 15.96
C ALA A 120 -6.74 -0.17 15.90
N LEU A 121 -6.85 -1.21 15.06
CA LEU A 121 -8.05 -2.04 14.96
C LEU A 121 -8.28 -2.90 16.22
N ARG A 122 -7.20 -3.39 16.85
CA ARG A 122 -7.27 -4.15 18.11
C ARG A 122 -7.73 -3.26 19.27
N ASP A 123 -7.18 -2.06 19.36
CA ASP A 123 -7.57 -1.07 20.37
C ASP A 123 -9.05 -0.71 20.21
N GLU A 124 -9.51 -0.60 18.97
CA GLU A 124 -10.92 -0.39 18.64
C GLU A 124 -11.82 -1.53 19.12
N ILE A 125 -11.44 -2.80 18.88
CA ILE A 125 -12.20 -3.98 19.33
C ILE A 125 -12.24 -4.07 20.86
N SER A 126 -11.16 -3.69 21.52
CA SER A 126 -11.02 -3.77 22.98
C SER A 126 -11.83 -2.69 23.72
N SER A 127 -12.30 -1.66 23.01
CA SER A 127 -13.11 -0.60 23.59
C SER A 127 -14.46 -1.13 24.13
N PRO A 128 -14.81 -0.81 25.39
CA PRO A 128 -16.08 -1.22 26.00
C PRO A 128 -17.31 -0.55 25.34
N GLU A 129 -17.11 0.55 24.63
CA GLU A 129 -18.17 1.30 23.93
C GLU A 129 -18.64 0.60 22.64
N ARG A 130 -17.91 -0.42 22.16
CA ARG A 130 -18.26 -1.13 20.92
C ARG A 130 -19.26 -2.26 21.20
N GLY A 131 -20.43 -2.17 20.58
CA GLY A 131 -21.43 -3.24 20.59
C GLY A 131 -20.94 -4.54 19.90
N LEU A 132 -21.61 -5.65 20.17
CA LEU A 132 -21.23 -6.99 19.68
C LEU A 132 -21.14 -7.08 18.15
N LEU A 133 -22.05 -6.43 17.42
CA LEU A 133 -22.04 -6.40 15.95
C LEU A 133 -20.79 -5.73 15.39
N ALA A 134 -20.32 -4.66 16.03
CA ALA A 134 -19.10 -3.97 15.62
C ALA A 134 -17.88 -4.88 15.77
N LYS A 135 -17.79 -5.61 16.89
CA LYS A 135 -16.72 -6.58 17.14
C LYS A 135 -16.76 -7.73 16.14
N ALA A 136 -17.94 -8.26 15.85
CA ALA A 136 -18.13 -9.32 14.86
C ALA A 136 -17.64 -8.93 13.45
N LEU A 137 -17.74 -7.65 13.06
CA LEU A 137 -17.21 -7.15 11.79
C LEU A 137 -15.71 -6.85 11.82
N LEU A 138 -15.19 -6.34 12.93
CA LEU A 138 -13.78 -5.95 13.06
C LEU A 138 -12.84 -7.15 13.25
N ILE A 139 -13.27 -8.19 13.95
CA ILE A 139 -12.45 -9.38 14.24
C ILE A 139 -11.98 -10.10 12.95
N PRO A 140 -12.86 -10.37 11.95
CA PRO A 140 -12.41 -10.96 10.68
C PRO A 140 -11.38 -10.10 9.95
N VAL A 141 -11.56 -8.78 9.97
CA VAL A 141 -10.60 -7.84 9.36
C VAL A 141 -9.26 -7.92 10.08
N LEU A 142 -9.24 -7.90 11.42
CA LEU A 142 -8.01 -8.07 12.21
C LEU A 142 -7.33 -9.42 11.92
N GLY A 143 -8.11 -10.49 11.82
CA GLY A 143 -7.62 -11.82 11.44
C GLY A 143 -6.95 -11.81 10.06
N MET A 144 -7.59 -11.17 9.07
CA MET A 144 -7.03 -11.01 7.73
C MET A 144 -5.71 -10.21 7.75
N LEU A 145 -5.63 -9.12 8.51
CA LEU A 145 -4.39 -8.36 8.67
C LEU A 145 -3.27 -9.21 9.29
N HIS A 146 -3.60 -10.06 10.26
CA HIS A 146 -2.65 -11.00 10.85
C HIS A 146 -2.14 -12.02 9.84
N LEU A 147 -3.03 -12.56 8.99
CA LEU A 147 -2.65 -13.48 7.92
C LEU A 147 -1.74 -12.81 6.89
N ILE A 148 -2.05 -11.58 6.47
CA ILE A 148 -1.22 -10.81 5.53
C ILE A 148 0.16 -10.53 6.14
N ARG A 149 0.22 -10.14 7.42
CA ARG A 149 1.48 -9.93 8.14
C ARG A 149 2.30 -11.23 8.25
N LEU A 150 1.65 -12.35 8.51
CA LEU A 150 2.30 -13.66 8.54
C LEU A 150 2.85 -14.02 7.16
N GLY A 151 2.06 -13.83 6.10
CA GLY A 151 2.50 -14.02 4.72
C GLY A 151 3.68 -13.13 4.32
N SER A 152 3.70 -11.88 4.78
CA SER A 152 4.81 -10.95 4.52
C SER A 152 6.12 -11.37 5.21
N ARG A 153 6.06 -12.21 6.25
CA ARG A 153 7.24 -12.87 6.82
C ARG A 153 7.86 -13.88 5.83
N PHE A 154 7.03 -14.45 4.96
CA PHE A 154 7.40 -15.36 3.88
C PHE A 154 7.47 -14.66 2.52
N TRP A 155 7.74 -13.35 2.49
CA TRP A 155 7.97 -12.57 1.27
C TRP A 155 6.76 -12.43 0.33
N LEU A 156 5.53 -12.63 0.85
CA LEU A 156 4.31 -12.47 0.06
C LEU A 156 4.15 -11.04 -0.49
N ASP A 157 4.65 -10.05 0.24
CA ASP A 157 4.76 -8.64 -0.20
C ASP A 157 5.67 -8.46 -1.41
N ILE A 158 6.82 -9.14 -1.45
CA ILE A 158 7.68 -9.15 -2.64
C ILE A 158 6.99 -9.84 -3.80
N LEU A 159 6.39 -11.01 -3.57
CA LEU A 159 5.69 -11.75 -4.63
C LEU A 159 4.53 -10.91 -5.20
N PHE A 160 3.78 -10.23 -4.34
CA PHE A 160 2.73 -9.32 -4.72
C PHE A 160 3.27 -8.13 -5.55
N ALA A 161 4.36 -7.50 -5.11
CA ALA A 161 5.01 -6.42 -5.85
C ALA A 161 5.49 -6.88 -7.24
N LEU A 162 6.13 -8.04 -7.33
CA LEU A 162 6.55 -8.64 -8.60
C LEU A 162 5.36 -8.93 -9.52
N ALA A 163 4.26 -9.44 -8.97
CA ALA A 163 3.03 -9.67 -9.73
C ALA A 163 2.46 -8.35 -10.27
N MET A 164 2.40 -7.29 -9.46
CA MET A 164 1.94 -5.96 -9.89
C MET A 164 2.84 -5.39 -11.00
N VAL A 165 4.16 -5.56 -10.89
CA VAL A 165 5.11 -5.15 -11.92
C VAL A 165 4.91 -5.93 -13.22
N GLY A 166 4.70 -7.25 -13.16
CA GLY A 166 4.56 -8.11 -14.33
C GLY A 166 3.18 -8.07 -15.00
N LEU A 167 2.12 -7.69 -14.28
CA LEU A 167 0.74 -7.81 -14.78
C LEU A 167 0.48 -6.94 -16.02
N ALA A 168 0.78 -5.64 -15.97
CA ALA A 168 0.47 -4.73 -17.08
C ALA A 168 1.25 -5.05 -18.37
N PRO A 169 2.58 -5.32 -18.33
CA PRO A 169 3.32 -5.79 -19.51
C PRO A 169 2.73 -7.08 -20.09
N THR A 170 2.36 -8.04 -19.25
CA THR A 170 1.79 -9.33 -19.69
C THR A 170 0.45 -9.14 -20.38
N LEU A 171 -0.43 -8.31 -19.82
CA LEU A 171 -1.71 -7.97 -20.44
C LEU A 171 -1.52 -7.26 -21.79
N LEU A 172 -0.60 -6.30 -21.87
CA LEU A 172 -0.31 -5.63 -23.13
C LEU A 172 0.20 -6.59 -24.19
N LEU A 173 1.11 -7.51 -23.84
CA LEU A 173 1.60 -8.52 -24.77
C LEU A 173 0.45 -9.40 -25.28
N ILE A 174 -0.40 -9.92 -24.39
CA ILE A 174 -1.55 -10.75 -24.76
C ILE A 174 -2.52 -9.99 -25.68
N LEU A 175 -2.82 -8.73 -25.36
CA LEU A 175 -3.78 -7.91 -26.11
C LEU A 175 -3.24 -7.39 -27.46
N THR A 176 -1.94 -7.50 -27.71
CA THR A 176 -1.31 -7.02 -28.96
C THR A 176 -0.67 -8.14 -29.78
N ALA A 177 -0.82 -9.38 -29.33
CA ALA A 177 -0.45 -10.57 -30.08
C ALA A 177 -1.59 -10.90 -31.06
N ASP A 178 -1.62 -10.15 -32.17
CA ASP A 178 -2.37 -10.47 -33.39
C ASP A 178 -1.40 -10.99 -34.47
#